data_AF-A0AA39R0S8-F1
#
_entry.id   AF-A0AA39R0S8-F1
#
_cell.length_a   1.000
_cell.length_b   1.000
_cell.length_c   1.000
_cell.angle_alpha   90.00
_cell.angle_beta   90.00
_cell.angle_gamma   90.00
#
_symmetry.space_group_name_H-M   'P 1'
#
loop_
_entity.id
_entity.type
_entity.pdbx_description
1 polymer ?
#
loop_
_entity_poly.entity_id
_entity_poly.type
_entity_poly.pdbx_seq_one_letter_code
_entity_poly.pdbx_strand_id
1 'polypeptide(L)'
;MKRIAFTLNHKRRDKLMGQLEKHNSEIQNLLGNSERLEPMRKKHKSPITTYFHQIRSQAQSLHAALTRAWQCGESSAHSAKLLLENRVTYHENGGPDITDPTTIKFNVFFGHEWEEWTDTSSLLSSPSDWCVAEIRMADPDDSFDRRASLSTEAGSRPSLLEASSKYQSNTSSRGSATSEADVRRVSFLENNAKDISVSLDDDATEIIDLCSVLQNRSSCQSLLGYLKDPAERRHSLSLVERSDLSFSEMQRVLSLDGLLGTKEDASGRPNLPRRTRLAIAVILANSMLQLHTGPWLCETWGKRDIYFLQGRDGIIHTEHPFLVCHFRSGNQALTTGSEVVRIVRSASRASSSSLLSLGILILELWFNQKIESQPFRSRFQGPDGRDNEYTDFNTAQKWQEQAMEEASFDLHNPTRRCIYCAFGAISQDLEDDELRRAVYSEVVQPLEKLLGRFDIKTS
;
A
#
# COMPACT_ATOMS: atom_id res chain seq x y z
N MET A 1 30.91 -64.41 -12.48
CA MET A 1 30.45 -63.40 -13.46
C MET A 1 29.85 -62.11 -12.85
N LYS A 2 30.19 -61.68 -11.61
CA LYS A 2 29.65 -60.43 -11.02
C LYS A 2 30.59 -59.21 -11.09
N ARG A 3 31.88 -59.41 -11.38
CA ARG A 3 32.89 -58.32 -11.47
C ARG A 3 32.89 -57.55 -12.80
N ILE A 4 32.32 -58.12 -13.87
CA ILE A 4 32.37 -57.54 -15.23
C ILE A 4 31.17 -56.62 -15.50
N ALA A 5 30.05 -56.78 -14.76
CA ALA A 5 28.89 -55.90 -14.89
C ALA A 5 29.13 -54.51 -14.24
N PHE A 6 30.00 -54.43 -13.23
CA PHE A 6 30.35 -53.15 -12.59
C PHE A 6 31.25 -52.28 -13.49
N THR A 7 32.10 -52.90 -14.31
CA THR A 7 33.01 -52.19 -15.23
C THR A 7 32.31 -51.71 -16.51
N LEU A 8 31.26 -52.41 -16.97
CA LEU A 8 30.49 -52.02 -18.16
C LEU A 8 29.61 -50.77 -17.97
N ASN A 9 29.27 -50.42 -16.73
CA ASN A 9 28.52 -49.21 -16.40
C ASN A 9 29.40 -48.03 -15.94
N HIS A 10 30.73 -48.21 -15.90
CA HIS A 10 31.67 -47.16 -15.51
C HIS A 10 31.57 -45.94 -16.43
N LYS A 11 31.59 -46.15 -17.75
CA LYS A 11 31.46 -45.06 -18.74
C LYS A 11 30.13 -44.30 -18.63
N ARG A 12 29.04 -44.99 -18.28
CA ARG A 12 27.72 -44.36 -18.09
C ARG A 12 27.66 -43.57 -16.78
N ARG A 13 28.25 -44.11 -15.71
CA ARG A 13 28.42 -43.41 -14.43
C ARG A 13 29.30 -42.18 -14.58
N ASP A 14 30.43 -42.28 -15.27
CA ASP A 14 31.33 -41.14 -15.49
C ASP A 14 30.64 -40.05 -16.31
N LYS A 15 29.85 -40.43 -17.31
CA LYS A 15 29.06 -39.47 -18.09
C LYS A 15 28.01 -38.75 -17.24
N LEU A 16 27.31 -39.48 -16.36
CA LEU A 16 26.34 -38.90 -15.43
C LEU A 16 27.02 -38.03 -14.35
N MET A 17 28.17 -38.45 -13.84
CA MET A 17 28.97 -37.66 -12.91
C MET A 17 29.50 -36.37 -13.55
N GLY A 18 29.98 -36.43 -14.80
CA GLY A 18 30.39 -35.25 -15.55
C GLY A 18 29.23 -34.31 -15.88
N GLN A 19 28.03 -34.84 -16.13
CA GLN A 19 26.82 -34.01 -16.25
C GLN A 19 26.47 -33.33 -14.93
N LEU A 20 26.55 -34.05 -13.81
CA LEU A 20 26.28 -33.51 -12.47
C LEU A 20 27.30 -32.44 -12.08
N GLU A 21 28.60 -32.65 -12.35
CA GLU A 21 29.65 -31.65 -12.14
C GLU A 21 29.43 -30.40 -12.99
N LYS A 22 28.98 -30.58 -14.24
CA LYS A 22 28.63 -29.46 -15.12
C LYS A 22 27.45 -28.67 -14.56
N HIS A 23 26.39 -29.34 -14.11
CA HIS A 23 25.22 -28.67 -13.54
C HIS A 23 25.55 -27.98 -12.22
N ASN A 24 26.37 -28.60 -11.36
CA ASN A 24 26.86 -27.97 -10.13
C ASN A 24 27.72 -26.74 -10.43
N SER A 25 28.58 -26.79 -11.45
CA SER A 25 29.39 -25.64 -11.87
C SER A 25 28.53 -24.52 -12.46
N GLU A 26 27.51 -24.85 -13.25
CA GLU A 26 26.55 -23.88 -13.77
C GLU A 26 25.75 -23.23 -12.63
N ILE A 27 25.28 -24.00 -11.65
CA ILE A 27 24.61 -23.48 -10.46
C ILE A 27 25.55 -22.59 -9.64
N GLN A 28 26.80 -22.99 -9.41
CA GLN A 28 27.78 -22.15 -8.72
C GLN A 28 28.06 -20.84 -9.46
N ASN A 29 28.15 -20.87 -10.79
CA ASN A 29 28.29 -19.66 -11.60
C ASN A 29 27.05 -18.77 -11.54
N LEU A 30 25.85 -19.34 -11.58
CA LEU A 30 24.60 -18.58 -11.45
C LEU A 30 24.46 -17.96 -10.06
N LEU A 31 24.83 -18.69 -9.00
CA LEU A 31 24.86 -18.20 -7.62
C LEU A 31 25.90 -17.09 -7.46
N GLY A 32 27.12 -17.26 -7.97
CA GLY A 32 28.17 -16.24 -7.93
C GLY A 32 27.82 -14.99 -8.75
N ASN A 33 27.12 -15.15 -9.87
CA ASN A 33 26.57 -14.03 -10.64
C ASN A 33 25.43 -13.33 -9.89
N SER A 34 24.55 -14.08 -9.23
CA SER A 34 23.48 -13.52 -8.39
C SER A 34 24.07 -12.72 -7.22
N GLU A 35 25.07 -13.25 -6.53
CA GLU A 35 25.76 -12.61 -5.40
C GLU A 35 26.52 -11.34 -5.81
N ARG A 36 27.03 -11.27 -7.05
CA ARG A 36 27.64 -10.04 -7.60
C ARG A 36 26.61 -8.98 -8.00
N LEU A 37 25.39 -9.39 -8.32
CA LEU A 37 24.29 -8.49 -8.72
C LEU A 37 23.44 -8.02 -7.53
N GLU A 38 23.47 -8.74 -6.40
CA GLU A 38 22.88 -8.38 -5.10
C GLU A 38 23.12 -6.90 -4.70
N PRO A 39 24.36 -6.36 -4.71
CA PRO A 39 24.58 -4.96 -4.34
C PRO A 39 24.03 -3.95 -5.34
N MET A 40 23.84 -4.32 -6.62
CA MET A 40 23.22 -3.45 -7.61
C MET A 40 21.68 -3.41 -7.47
N ARG A 41 21.07 -4.53 -7.05
CA ARG A 41 19.63 -4.59 -6.71
C ARG A 41 19.28 -3.81 -5.45
N LYS A 42 20.13 -3.85 -4.41
CA LYS A 42 19.92 -3.13 -3.14
C LYS A 42 20.06 -1.61 -3.24
N LYS A 43 20.72 -1.09 -4.29
CA LYS A 43 21.05 0.35 -4.40
C LYS A 43 19.99 1.22 -5.04
N HIS A 44 18.98 0.67 -5.73
CA HIS A 44 17.90 1.47 -6.31
C HIS A 44 16.64 1.34 -5.43
N LYS A 45 16.54 2.18 -4.39
CA LYS A 45 15.24 2.46 -3.78
C LYS A 45 14.38 3.12 -4.85
N SER A 46 13.41 2.38 -5.37
CA SER A 46 12.49 2.92 -6.37
C SER A 46 11.60 3.96 -5.68
N PRO A 47 11.34 5.12 -6.30
CA PRO A 47 10.56 6.19 -5.68
C PRO A 47 9.18 5.69 -5.23
N ILE A 48 8.61 4.75 -5.98
CA ILE A 48 7.32 4.13 -5.65
C ILE A 48 7.33 3.26 -4.38
N THR A 49 8.43 2.54 -4.09
CA THR A 49 8.51 1.72 -2.88
C THR A 49 8.66 2.59 -1.65
N THR A 50 9.41 3.69 -1.77
CA THR A 50 9.50 4.73 -0.72
C THR A 50 8.14 5.38 -0.48
N TYR A 51 7.38 5.68 -1.54
CA TYR A 51 6.03 6.22 -1.42
C TYR A 51 5.06 5.29 -0.68
N PHE A 52 5.03 4.00 -1.03
CA PHE A 52 4.21 3.01 -0.32
C PHE A 52 4.61 2.88 1.16
N HIS A 53 5.91 2.89 1.46
CA HIS A 53 6.39 2.87 2.84
C HIS A 53 5.94 4.12 3.62
N GLN A 54 5.96 5.29 2.98
CA GLN A 54 5.51 6.52 3.59
C GLN A 54 4.01 6.49 3.90
N ILE A 55 3.16 6.07 2.94
CA ILE A 55 1.72 5.90 3.15
C ILE A 55 1.47 4.96 4.34
N ARG A 56 2.15 3.81 4.36
CA ARG A 56 1.99 2.83 5.43
C ARG A 56 2.35 3.41 6.80
N SER A 57 3.50 4.08 6.90
CA SER A 57 3.96 4.69 8.16
C SER A 57 2.97 5.76 8.66
N GLN A 58 2.45 6.58 7.74
CA GLN A 58 1.46 7.59 8.09
C GLN A 58 0.11 6.97 8.48
N ALA A 59 -0.34 5.91 7.79
CA ALA A 59 -1.57 5.19 8.13
C ALA A 59 -1.46 4.53 9.52
N GLN A 60 -0.33 3.92 9.87
CA GLN A 60 -0.08 3.35 11.20
C GLN A 60 -0.06 4.44 12.29
N SER A 61 0.59 5.58 12.01
CA SER A 61 0.61 6.74 12.90
C SER A 61 -0.80 7.30 13.12
N LEU A 62 -1.59 7.41 12.04
CA LEU A 62 -2.97 7.87 12.09
C LEU A 62 -3.84 6.93 12.94
N HIS A 63 -3.72 5.62 12.74
CA HIS A 63 -4.43 4.66 13.58
C HIS A 63 -4.07 4.83 15.06
N ALA A 64 -2.78 4.96 15.39
CA ALA A 64 -2.34 5.18 16.76
C ALA A 64 -2.89 6.49 17.36
N ALA A 65 -2.94 7.56 16.55
CA ALA A 65 -3.52 8.84 16.95
C ALA A 65 -5.03 8.74 17.19
N LEU A 66 -5.77 8.05 16.31
CA LEU A 66 -7.20 7.78 16.49
C LEU A 66 -7.45 6.94 17.75
N THR A 67 -6.71 5.85 17.96
CA THR A 67 -6.82 5.00 19.16
C THR A 67 -6.63 5.81 20.44
N ARG A 68 -5.73 6.81 20.44
CA ARG A 68 -5.52 7.68 21.59
C ARG A 68 -6.65 8.69 21.81
N ALA A 69 -7.32 9.12 20.76
CA ALA A 69 -8.34 10.16 20.82
C ALA A 69 -9.77 9.65 21.06
N TRP A 70 -9.99 8.34 21.00
CA TRP A 70 -11.25 7.72 21.42
C TRP A 70 -11.23 7.45 22.92
N GLN A 71 -11.44 8.48 23.74
CA GLN A 71 -11.40 8.40 25.22
C GLN A 71 -12.79 8.45 25.88
N CYS A 72 -13.79 7.86 25.23
CA CYS A 72 -15.13 7.86 25.80
C CYS A 72 -15.27 6.95 27.01
N GLY A 73 -16.06 7.41 27.98
CA GLY A 73 -16.49 6.63 29.14
C GLY A 73 -17.29 5.38 28.75
N GLU A 74 -17.21 4.38 29.61
CA GLU A 74 -17.57 2.97 29.41
C GLU A 74 -18.72 2.67 28.41
N SER A 75 -18.36 1.84 27.41
CA SER A 75 -19.22 1.08 26.47
C SER A 75 -19.54 1.67 25.09
N SER A 76 -19.03 2.85 24.72
CA SER A 76 -19.12 3.28 23.31
C SER A 76 -18.05 2.60 22.46
N ALA A 77 -18.47 1.72 21.54
CA ALA A 77 -17.62 1.26 20.46
C ALA A 77 -17.53 2.37 19.41
N HIS A 78 -16.33 2.62 18.88
CA HIS A 78 -16.14 3.57 17.78
C HIS A 78 -15.60 2.84 16.56
N SER A 79 -15.99 3.32 15.37
CA SER A 79 -15.41 2.85 14.13
C SER A 79 -15.01 4.01 13.24
N ALA A 80 -13.83 3.90 12.64
CA ALA A 80 -13.38 4.80 11.58
C ALA A 80 -13.36 4.03 10.27
N LYS A 81 -13.83 4.67 9.20
CA LYS A 81 -14.01 4.03 7.89
C LYS A 81 -13.01 4.64 6.92
N LEU A 82 -11.92 3.93 6.62
CA LEU A 82 -10.84 4.43 5.78
C LEU A 82 -11.18 4.22 4.31
N LEU A 83 -11.21 5.32 3.54
CA LEU A 83 -11.43 5.26 2.11
C LEU A 83 -10.20 4.71 1.37
N LEU A 84 -10.44 3.75 0.49
CA LEU A 84 -9.43 3.14 -0.37
C LEU A 84 -9.37 3.91 -1.69
N GLU A 85 -8.22 4.48 -1.99
CA GLU A 85 -8.02 5.33 -3.16
C GLU A 85 -6.86 4.80 -4.01
N ASN A 86 -6.98 4.93 -5.34
CA ASN A 86 -5.84 4.74 -6.21
C ASN A 86 -4.96 6.00 -6.19
N ARG A 87 -3.87 5.95 -5.42
CA ARG A 87 -2.96 7.09 -5.19
C ARG A 87 -1.77 7.13 -6.15
N VAL A 88 -1.68 6.15 -7.06
CA VAL A 88 -0.54 6.03 -7.99
C VAL A 88 -1.09 5.96 -9.40
N THR A 89 -0.73 6.94 -10.23
CA THR A 89 -1.04 6.90 -11.67
C THR A 89 0.25 6.88 -12.47
N TYR A 90 0.29 6.12 -13.56
CA TYR A 90 1.47 5.99 -14.42
C TYR A 90 1.09 6.41 -15.84
N HIS A 91 1.78 7.40 -16.40
CA HIS A 91 1.64 7.76 -17.81
C HIS A 91 2.57 6.90 -18.66
N GLU A 92 2.09 6.37 -19.79
CA GLU A 92 2.81 5.37 -20.61
C GLU A 92 4.21 5.80 -21.12
N ASN A 93 4.58 7.08 -20.98
CA ASN A 93 5.90 7.62 -21.36
C ASN A 93 6.60 8.47 -20.26
N GLY A 94 6.07 8.47 -19.03
CA GLY A 94 6.65 9.15 -17.86
C GLY A 94 6.75 8.18 -16.70
N GLY A 95 7.63 8.44 -15.72
CA GLY A 95 7.67 7.63 -14.49
C GLY A 95 6.33 7.63 -13.73
N PRO A 96 6.25 6.97 -12.56
CA PRO A 96 5.04 7.07 -11.73
C PRO A 96 4.82 8.54 -11.39
N ASP A 97 3.63 9.08 -11.70
CA ASP A 97 3.23 10.41 -11.25
C ASP A 97 2.78 10.26 -9.80
N ILE A 98 3.78 10.32 -8.92
CA ILE A 98 3.58 10.31 -7.48
C ILE A 98 3.15 11.73 -7.15
N THR A 99 1.88 11.92 -6.77
CA THR A 99 1.44 13.16 -6.11
C THR A 99 2.45 13.50 -5.02
N ASP A 100 2.95 14.74 -5.00
CA ASP A 100 4.08 15.17 -4.16
C ASP A 100 4.08 14.43 -2.81
N PRO A 101 5.17 13.73 -2.44
CA PRO A 101 5.21 12.86 -1.25
C PRO A 101 4.88 13.59 0.06
N THR A 102 4.93 14.93 0.08
CA THR A 102 4.52 15.78 1.20
C THR A 102 3.01 15.95 1.35
N THR A 103 2.19 15.42 0.43
CA THR A 103 0.74 15.67 0.36
C THR A 103 -0.11 14.41 0.54
N ILE A 104 0.38 13.36 1.19
CA ILE A 104 -0.43 12.18 1.48
C ILE A 104 -1.63 12.58 2.35
N LYS A 105 -2.84 12.23 1.89
CA LYS A 105 -4.11 12.53 2.56
C LYS A 105 -4.85 11.24 2.81
N PHE A 106 -5.53 11.13 3.94
CA PHE A 106 -6.43 10.02 4.23
C PHE A 106 -7.84 10.56 4.39
N ASN A 107 -8.77 10.03 3.60
CA ASN A 107 -10.18 10.31 3.74
C ASN A 107 -10.79 9.27 4.68
N VAL A 108 -11.32 9.72 5.81
CA VAL A 108 -11.88 8.85 6.84
C VAL A 108 -13.32 9.26 7.11
N PHE A 109 -14.25 8.31 7.01
CA PHE A 109 -15.63 8.53 7.40
C PHE A 109 -15.84 8.22 8.87
N PHE A 110 -16.55 9.13 9.54
CA PHE A 110 -17.01 8.95 10.91
C PHE A 110 -18.53 8.98 10.94
N GLY A 111 -19.13 7.95 11.54
CA GLY A 111 -20.56 7.90 11.86
C GLY A 111 -20.77 8.27 13.33
N HIS A 112 -21.93 8.84 13.64
CA HIS A 112 -22.29 9.20 15.02
C HIS A 112 -22.66 7.98 15.87
N GLU A 113 -23.23 6.95 15.25
CA GLU A 113 -23.57 5.69 15.91
C GLU A 113 -22.66 4.55 15.44
N TRP A 114 -22.33 3.66 16.37
CA TRP A 114 -21.70 2.39 16.03
C TRP A 114 -22.72 1.48 15.38
N GLU A 115 -22.46 1.13 14.13
CA GLU A 115 -23.21 0.09 13.42
C GLU A 115 -22.27 -1.09 13.17
N GLU A 116 -22.62 -2.25 13.72
CA GLU A 116 -21.97 -3.51 13.37
C GLU A 116 -22.63 -4.06 12.10
N TRP A 117 -21.93 -3.99 10.97
CA TRP A 117 -22.42 -4.59 9.74
C TRP A 117 -21.97 -6.04 9.66
N THR A 118 -22.81 -6.93 10.15
CA THR A 118 -22.61 -8.37 10.00
C THR A 118 -23.17 -8.90 8.69
N ASP A 119 -24.09 -8.15 8.08
CA ASP A 119 -24.83 -8.55 6.89
C ASP A 119 -24.18 -8.04 5.60
N THR A 120 -24.52 -8.70 4.49
CA THR A 120 -24.05 -8.31 3.15
C THR A 120 -24.61 -6.97 2.67
N SER A 121 -25.72 -6.52 3.27
CA SER A 121 -26.39 -5.26 3.00
C SER A 121 -27.03 -4.74 4.28
N SER A 122 -26.70 -3.51 4.68
CA SER A 122 -27.28 -2.85 5.86
C SER A 122 -27.88 -1.49 5.48
N LEU A 123 -29.06 -1.17 6.02
CA LEU A 123 -29.65 0.17 5.91
C LEU A 123 -28.87 1.13 6.81
N LEU A 124 -28.57 2.32 6.31
CA LEU A 124 -27.97 3.39 7.11
C LEU A 124 -29.04 4.02 7.99
N SER A 125 -28.85 3.98 9.31
CA SER A 125 -29.84 4.48 10.28
C SER A 125 -29.96 6.00 10.24
N SER A 126 -28.81 6.70 10.19
CA SER A 126 -28.73 8.15 10.08
C SER A 126 -27.61 8.60 9.12
N PRO A 127 -27.86 8.58 7.79
CA PRO A 127 -26.86 8.98 6.79
C PRO A 127 -26.34 10.41 6.99
N SER A 128 -27.20 11.34 7.41
CA SER A 128 -26.86 12.74 7.61
C SER A 128 -25.85 13.00 8.74
N ASP A 129 -25.64 12.04 9.63
CA ASP A 129 -24.72 12.18 10.76
C ASP A 129 -23.27 11.82 10.38
N TRP A 130 -23.09 11.26 9.18
CA TRP A 130 -21.79 10.89 8.66
C TRP A 130 -21.03 12.12 8.16
N CYS A 131 -19.73 12.14 8.43
CA CYS A 131 -18.84 13.12 7.84
C CYS A 131 -17.61 12.49 7.21
N VAL A 132 -17.04 13.18 6.22
CA VAL A 132 -15.70 12.90 5.71
C VAL A 132 -14.71 13.84 6.37
N ALA A 133 -13.74 13.28 7.08
CA ALA A 133 -12.55 14.03 7.47
C ALA A 133 -11.41 13.72 6.49
N GLU A 134 -10.84 14.76 5.91
CA GLU A 134 -9.55 14.69 5.26
C GLU A 134 -8.46 14.90 6.31
N ILE A 135 -7.57 13.91 6.42
CA ILE A 135 -6.52 13.88 7.44
C ILE A 135 -5.15 13.95 6.76
N ARG A 136 -4.32 14.90 7.20
CA ARG A 136 -2.94 15.08 6.70
C ARG A 136 -1.96 15.13 7.85
N MET A 137 -0.85 14.40 7.74
CA MET A 137 0.27 14.51 8.68
C MET A 137 1.06 15.79 8.38
N ALA A 138 1.39 16.57 9.41
CA ALA A 138 2.31 17.70 9.28
C ALA A 138 3.75 17.20 9.16
N ASP A 139 4.57 17.86 8.33
CA ASP A 139 5.97 17.47 8.17
C ASP A 139 6.76 17.63 9.49
N PRO A 140 7.69 16.72 9.81
CA PRO A 140 8.49 16.79 11.03
C PRO A 140 9.45 17.99 11.13
N ASP A 141 9.68 18.73 10.04
CA ASP A 141 10.66 19.81 9.96
C ASP A 141 9.97 21.14 9.61
N ASP A 142 9.42 21.86 10.60
CA ASP A 142 9.40 23.34 10.49
C ASP A 142 9.22 24.16 11.78
N SER A 143 9.41 23.62 13.00
CA SER A 143 9.16 24.46 14.19
C SER A 143 10.05 24.31 15.42
N PHE A 144 11.23 23.69 15.35
CA PHE A 144 12.17 23.69 16.48
C PHE A 144 13.63 23.64 16.05
N ASP A 145 14.19 24.75 15.53
CA ASP A 145 15.64 25.00 15.61
C ASP A 145 16.11 26.45 15.37
N ARG A 146 15.22 27.45 15.41
CA ARG A 146 15.60 28.88 15.24
C ARG A 146 15.74 29.69 16.53
N ARG A 147 15.67 29.08 17.71
CA ARG A 147 15.75 29.82 19.00
C ARG A 147 17.03 29.60 19.80
N ALA A 148 17.96 28.78 19.33
CA ALA A 148 19.24 28.52 19.99
C ALA A 148 20.45 29.00 19.17
N SER A 149 20.45 30.25 18.70
CA SER A 149 21.65 30.91 18.16
C SER A 149 21.50 32.44 18.10
N LEU A 150 21.09 33.08 19.21
CA LEU A 150 21.17 34.54 19.34
C LEU A 150 21.59 34.92 20.76
N SER A 151 22.86 34.67 21.07
CA SER A 151 23.55 35.33 22.18
C SER A 151 25.06 35.14 22.06
N THR A 152 25.73 35.85 21.15
CA THR A 152 27.06 36.43 21.46
C THR A 152 27.41 37.57 20.50
N GLU A 153 27.29 38.77 21.06
CA GLU A 153 28.06 40.00 20.90
C GLU A 153 28.92 40.28 19.64
N ALA A 154 28.73 41.52 19.19
CA ALA A 154 29.53 42.29 18.27
C ALA A 154 31.02 42.34 18.65
N GLY A 155 31.89 42.17 17.66
CA GLY A 155 33.33 42.31 17.82
C GLY A 155 34.03 42.44 16.47
N SER A 156 34.36 43.69 16.13
CA SER A 156 35.04 44.16 14.94
C SER A 156 36.25 43.32 14.48
N ARG A 157 36.35 43.08 13.17
CA ARG A 157 37.59 42.69 12.48
C ARG A 157 38.71 43.71 12.75
N PRO A 158 39.96 43.23 12.78
CA PRO A 158 40.89 43.75 11.79
C PRO A 158 41.69 42.66 11.06
N SER A 159 42.08 43.06 9.85
CA SER A 159 42.94 42.39 8.88
C SER A 159 44.40 42.29 9.35
N LEU A 160 45.08 41.18 9.06
CA LEU A 160 46.55 41.18 8.87
C LEU A 160 47.05 39.99 8.03
N LEU A 161 47.45 40.32 6.80
CA LEU A 161 48.64 39.95 6.02
C LEU A 161 49.46 38.69 6.40
N GLU A 162 49.69 37.89 5.36
CA GLU A 162 50.92 37.19 4.94
C GLU A 162 51.86 36.56 5.98
N ALA A 163 52.14 35.25 5.79
CA ALA A 163 53.53 34.78 5.63
C ALA A 163 53.60 33.37 5.02
N SER A 164 54.42 33.30 3.96
CA SER A 164 54.85 32.14 3.19
C SER A 164 55.63 31.06 3.98
N SER A 165 55.51 29.80 3.57
CA SER A 165 56.68 28.93 3.23
C SER A 165 56.19 27.73 2.39
N LYS A 166 56.41 27.73 1.07
CA LYS A 166 57.55 27.12 0.34
C LYS A 166 57.91 25.71 0.78
N TYR A 167 57.45 24.71 0.01
CA TYR A 167 58.32 23.63 -0.49
C TYR A 167 57.94 23.34 -1.95
N GLN A 168 58.89 23.60 -2.84
CA GLN A 168 58.89 23.23 -4.26
C GLN A 168 59.72 21.95 -4.43
N SER A 169 59.24 21.05 -5.28
CA SER A 169 60.12 20.24 -6.12
C SER A 169 59.49 20.11 -7.52
N ASN A 170 60.11 20.78 -8.49
CA ASN A 170 59.84 20.73 -9.92
C ASN A 170 60.13 19.31 -10.47
N THR A 171 59.50 18.85 -11.56
CA THR A 171 59.85 19.06 -12.99
C THR A 171 58.91 18.09 -13.76
N SER A 172 58.42 18.24 -14.99
CA SER A 172 58.89 18.90 -16.20
C SER A 172 57.71 19.22 -17.13
N SER A 173 57.92 20.18 -18.02
CA SER A 173 57.01 20.87 -18.91
C SER A 173 56.56 20.11 -20.16
N ARG A 174 55.35 20.41 -20.62
CA ARG A 174 55.05 20.67 -22.04
C ARG A 174 53.79 21.54 -22.15
N GLY A 175 53.96 22.79 -22.60
CA GLY A 175 52.88 23.77 -22.69
C GLY A 175 52.10 23.72 -23.99
N SER A 176 50.86 24.21 -23.95
CA SER A 176 50.27 25.07 -24.98
C SER A 176 48.99 25.75 -24.49
N ALA A 177 49.04 27.09 -24.53
CA ALA A 177 47.99 28.08 -24.75
C ALA A 177 46.63 27.94 -24.04
N THR A 178 46.41 28.82 -23.06
CA THR A 178 45.11 29.29 -22.57
C THR A 178 44.66 30.53 -23.37
N SER A 179 43.41 30.54 -23.82
CA SER A 179 42.64 31.75 -24.17
C SER A 179 41.38 31.75 -23.31
N GLU A 180 41.10 32.90 -22.71
CA GLU A 180 39.98 33.22 -21.82
C GLU A 180 38.61 33.32 -22.53
N ALA A 181 37.57 33.38 -21.69
CA ALA A 181 36.13 33.66 -21.94
C ALA A 181 35.32 32.46 -22.47
N ASP A 182 34.16 32.07 -21.93
CA ASP A 182 33.08 32.86 -21.32
C ASP A 182 32.22 31.93 -20.44
N VAL A 183 32.25 32.10 -19.11
CA VAL A 183 31.35 31.36 -18.20
C VAL A 183 30.04 32.13 -18.12
N ARG A 184 29.04 31.70 -18.91
CA ARG A 184 27.64 32.11 -18.76
C ARG A 184 27.16 31.79 -17.35
N ARG A 185 27.10 32.81 -16.48
CA ARG A 185 26.26 32.79 -15.28
C ARG A 185 24.80 32.78 -15.72
N VAL A 186 24.12 31.67 -15.49
CA VAL A 186 22.65 31.62 -15.57
C VAL A 186 22.12 32.04 -14.21
N SER A 187 21.58 33.24 -14.13
CA SER A 187 20.77 33.71 -13.00
C SER A 187 19.38 33.09 -13.12
N PHE A 188 18.99 32.29 -12.13
CA PHE A 188 17.61 31.84 -12.01
C PHE A 188 16.78 33.01 -11.50
N LEU A 189 15.80 33.43 -12.30
CA LEU A 189 14.71 34.29 -11.88
C LEU A 189 13.89 33.49 -10.86
N GLU A 190 13.82 33.96 -9.62
CA GLU A 190 12.84 33.49 -8.65
C GLU A 190 11.45 33.82 -9.19
N ASN A 191 10.83 32.81 -9.81
CA ASN A 191 9.40 32.81 -10.04
C ASN A 191 8.75 32.66 -8.67
N ASN A 192 8.11 33.74 -8.20
CA ASN A 192 7.11 33.71 -7.15
C ASN A 192 5.91 32.85 -7.62
N ALA A 193 6.08 31.53 -7.59
CA ALA A 193 4.97 30.61 -7.45
C ALA A 193 4.59 30.61 -5.97
N LYS A 194 3.30 30.81 -5.68
CA LYS A 194 2.78 30.70 -4.32
C LYS A 194 2.93 29.24 -3.87
N ASP A 195 4.03 28.96 -3.16
CA ASP A 195 4.15 27.79 -2.31
C ASP A 195 3.04 27.87 -1.27
N ILE A 196 2.08 26.94 -1.32
CA ILE A 196 1.21 26.65 -0.19
C ILE A 196 1.98 25.66 0.67
N SER A 197 2.95 26.16 1.43
CA SER A 197 3.43 25.45 2.60
C SER A 197 2.27 25.40 3.61
N VAL A 198 1.96 24.21 4.12
CA VAL A 198 0.99 24.08 5.22
C VAL A 198 1.73 24.45 6.50
N SER A 199 1.94 25.74 6.72
CA SER A 199 2.11 26.27 8.07
C SER A 199 0.78 26.07 8.77
N LEU A 200 0.74 25.21 9.78
CA LEU A 200 -0.41 25.17 10.69
C LEU A 200 -0.59 26.58 11.26
N ASP A 201 -1.76 27.19 11.08
CA ASP A 201 -2.14 28.37 11.84
C ASP A 201 -1.93 28.03 13.33
N ASP A 202 -1.26 28.92 14.06
CA ASP A 202 -0.90 28.80 15.48
C ASP A 202 -2.15 28.64 16.40
N ASP A 203 -3.35 28.70 15.83
CA ASP A 203 -4.66 28.59 16.46
C ASP A 203 -5.32 27.19 16.36
N ALA A 204 -4.68 26.20 15.72
CA ALA A 204 -5.26 24.85 15.62
C ALA A 204 -5.31 24.16 17.00
N THR A 205 -6.49 23.68 17.41
CA THR A 205 -6.69 23.04 18.72
C THR A 205 -6.36 21.56 18.69
N GLU A 206 -5.71 21.05 19.75
CA GLU A 206 -5.45 19.61 19.93
C GLU A 206 -6.76 18.88 20.24
N ILE A 207 -7.07 17.84 19.46
CA ILE A 207 -8.25 17.00 19.68
C ILE A 207 -7.89 15.89 20.66
N ILE A 208 -8.36 16.01 21.90
CA ILE A 208 -8.14 15.02 22.97
C ILE A 208 -9.21 13.93 22.93
N ASP A 209 -10.48 14.33 22.76
CA ASP A 209 -11.62 13.43 22.59
C ASP A 209 -12.29 13.68 21.24
N LEU A 210 -12.02 12.80 20.28
CA LEU A 210 -12.58 12.87 18.94
C LEU A 210 -14.09 12.71 18.96
N CYS A 211 -14.65 11.92 19.89
CA CYS A 211 -16.10 11.70 19.95
C CYS A 211 -16.84 13.00 20.30
N SER A 212 -16.41 13.69 21.36
CA SER A 212 -17.00 14.97 21.76
C SER A 212 -16.92 16.04 20.66
N VAL A 213 -15.81 16.08 19.92
CA VAL A 213 -15.63 17.01 18.79
C VAL A 213 -16.56 16.67 17.62
N LEU A 214 -16.71 15.38 17.32
CA LEU A 214 -17.62 14.91 16.27
C LEU A 214 -19.10 15.05 16.65
N GLN A 215 -19.45 15.09 17.94
CA GLN A 215 -20.82 15.33 18.40
C GLN A 215 -21.19 16.82 18.41
N ASN A 216 -20.25 17.70 18.78
CA ASN A 216 -20.48 19.15 18.90
C ASN A 216 -20.16 19.94 17.62
N ARG A 217 -20.31 19.33 16.44
CA ARG A 217 -19.95 19.94 15.15
C ARG A 217 -20.69 21.27 14.95
N SER A 218 -19.93 22.34 14.78
CA SER A 218 -20.45 23.63 14.32
C SER A 218 -20.29 23.69 12.79
N SER A 219 -21.37 23.98 12.05
CA SER A 219 -21.41 23.96 10.58
C SER A 219 -20.48 24.95 9.86
N CYS A 220 -19.63 25.68 10.57
CA CYS A 220 -18.82 26.79 10.06
C CYS A 220 -17.29 26.59 10.15
N GLN A 221 -16.79 25.48 10.71
CA GLN A 221 -15.36 25.21 10.79
C GLN A 221 -14.97 24.04 9.90
N SER A 222 -14.22 24.33 8.84
CA SER A 222 -13.64 23.32 7.94
C SER A 222 -12.43 22.62 8.55
N LEU A 223 -11.74 23.23 9.52
CA LEU A 223 -10.65 22.62 10.28
C LEU A 223 -11.13 22.29 11.69
N LEU A 224 -11.16 21.00 12.05
CA LEU A 224 -11.58 20.54 13.38
C LEU A 224 -10.45 20.67 14.41
N GLY A 225 -9.20 20.56 13.97
CA GLY A 225 -8.01 20.59 14.83
C GLY A 225 -6.95 19.60 14.39
N TYR A 226 -6.08 19.17 15.31
CA TYR A 226 -5.10 18.13 15.05
C TYR A 226 -5.10 17.03 16.12
N LEU A 227 -4.81 15.79 15.70
CA LEU A 227 -4.53 14.65 16.55
C LEU A 227 -3.02 14.45 16.70
N LYS A 228 -2.57 13.91 17.83
CA LYS A 228 -1.19 13.51 18.04
C LYS A 228 -1.08 12.00 18.14
N ASP A 229 -0.07 11.46 17.46
CA ASP A 229 0.33 10.08 17.68
C ASP A 229 1.25 9.95 18.91
N PRO A 230 1.58 8.73 19.36
CA PRO A 230 2.49 8.52 20.50
C PRO A 230 3.91 9.06 20.30
N ALA A 231 4.30 9.39 19.07
CA ALA A 231 5.59 9.99 18.72
C ALA A 231 5.47 11.52 18.51
N GLU A 232 4.39 12.15 19.01
CA GLU A 232 4.11 13.58 18.91
C GLU A 232 3.97 14.11 17.46
N ARG A 233 3.76 13.22 16.48
CA ARG A 233 3.46 13.61 15.10
C ARG A 233 2.02 14.12 15.02
N ARG A 234 1.84 15.27 14.38
CA ARG A 234 0.55 15.95 14.27
C ARG A 234 -0.17 15.53 13.00
N HIS A 235 -1.44 15.18 13.14
CA HIS A 235 -2.36 14.88 12.05
C HIS A 235 -3.45 15.94 12.07
N SER A 236 -3.50 16.81 11.07
CA SER A 236 -4.57 17.81 10.91
C SER A 236 -5.84 17.14 10.39
N LEU A 237 -7.01 17.49 10.96
CA LEU A 237 -8.32 16.96 10.55
C LEU A 237 -9.15 18.10 10.00
N SER A 238 -9.47 18.02 8.72
CA SER A 238 -10.37 18.96 8.06
C SER A 238 -11.65 18.27 7.65
N LEU A 239 -12.80 18.83 8.02
CA LEU A 239 -14.09 18.39 7.52
C LEU A 239 -14.23 18.85 6.07
N VAL A 240 -14.48 17.91 5.16
CA VAL A 240 -14.60 18.19 3.73
C VAL A 240 -16.00 17.83 3.25
N GLU A 241 -16.66 18.79 2.61
CA GLU A 241 -17.83 18.51 1.79
C GLU A 241 -17.37 18.00 0.43
N ARG A 242 -17.71 16.74 0.15
CA ARG A 242 -17.36 16.06 -1.11
C ARG A 242 -18.57 16.07 -2.03
N SER A 243 -18.45 16.77 -3.17
CA SER A 243 -19.54 16.86 -4.16
C SER A 243 -19.87 15.50 -4.81
N ASP A 244 -18.93 14.56 -4.81
CA ASP A 244 -19.08 13.20 -5.32
C ASP A 244 -19.69 12.22 -4.30
N LEU A 245 -19.84 12.64 -3.04
CA LEU A 245 -20.32 11.84 -1.92
C LEU A 245 -21.22 12.66 -0.98
N SER A 246 -22.50 12.82 -1.36
CA SER A 246 -23.51 13.39 -0.47
C SER A 246 -24.11 12.30 0.42
N PHE A 247 -23.73 12.26 1.70
CA PHE A 247 -24.27 11.27 2.64
C PHE A 247 -25.79 11.37 2.83
N SER A 248 -26.37 12.57 2.68
CA SER A 248 -27.82 12.77 2.78
C SER A 248 -28.60 11.91 1.76
N GLU A 249 -27.98 11.67 0.61
CA GLU A 249 -28.53 10.89 -0.50
C GLU A 249 -28.24 9.39 -0.36
N MET A 250 -27.46 8.96 0.63
CA MET A 250 -27.13 7.55 0.87
C MET A 250 -28.25 6.82 1.59
N GLN A 251 -28.37 5.52 1.31
CA GLN A 251 -29.39 4.66 1.90
C GLN A 251 -28.81 3.37 2.50
N ARG A 252 -27.83 2.75 1.83
CA ARG A 252 -27.31 1.45 2.25
C ARG A 252 -25.80 1.39 2.24
N VAL A 253 -25.28 0.45 3.01
CA VAL A 253 -23.92 -0.04 2.91
C VAL A 253 -23.95 -1.49 2.44
N LEU A 254 -23.11 -1.81 1.46
CA LEU A 254 -23.00 -3.14 0.85
C LEU A 254 -21.57 -3.65 1.02
N SER A 255 -21.40 -4.89 1.47
CA SER A 255 -20.09 -5.53 1.44
C SER A 255 -19.76 -6.05 0.05
N LEU A 256 -18.48 -6.19 -0.28
CA LEU A 256 -18.08 -6.81 -1.55
C LEU A 256 -18.62 -8.24 -1.66
N ASP A 257 -18.73 -8.97 -0.55
CA ASP A 257 -19.38 -10.28 -0.48
C ASP A 257 -20.85 -10.22 -0.92
N GLY A 258 -21.57 -9.17 -0.55
CA GLY A 258 -22.95 -8.93 -1.00
C GLY A 258 -23.08 -8.64 -2.49
N LEU A 259 -22.05 -8.05 -3.10
CA LEU A 259 -22.04 -7.63 -4.51
C LEU A 259 -21.56 -8.71 -5.48
N LEU A 260 -20.80 -9.70 -4.99
CA LEU A 260 -20.26 -10.78 -5.81
C LEU A 260 -21.31 -11.86 -6.08
N GLY A 261 -21.48 -12.23 -7.34
CA GLY A 261 -22.38 -13.33 -7.75
C GLY A 261 -23.86 -12.96 -7.77
N THR A 262 -24.22 -11.70 -7.48
CA THR A 262 -25.56 -11.18 -7.73
C THR A 262 -25.78 -11.04 -9.23
N LYS A 263 -26.97 -11.45 -9.69
CA LYS A 263 -27.30 -11.50 -11.11
C LYS A 263 -28.48 -10.58 -11.46
N GLU A 264 -28.45 -9.27 -11.19
CA GLU A 264 -29.55 -8.39 -11.65
C GLU A 264 -29.10 -6.94 -11.99
N ASP A 265 -29.67 -6.16 -12.91
CA ASP A 265 -29.63 -6.16 -14.38
C ASP A 265 -30.19 -4.80 -14.90
N ALA A 266 -30.96 -4.72 -16.00
CA ALA A 266 -31.49 -3.47 -16.62
C ALA A 266 -32.51 -2.74 -15.71
N SER A 267 -31.97 -2.08 -14.68
CA SER A 267 -32.57 -1.26 -13.60
C SER A 267 -32.95 -1.92 -12.27
N GLY A 268 -32.79 -3.24 -12.08
CA GLY A 268 -32.96 -3.95 -10.79
C GLY A 268 -31.65 -4.37 -10.10
N ARG A 269 -30.63 -3.51 -10.14
CA ARG A 269 -29.19 -3.73 -9.83
C ARG A 269 -28.93 -4.52 -8.53
N PRO A 270 -28.06 -5.56 -8.49
CA PRO A 270 -26.61 -5.41 -8.70
C PRO A 270 -26.00 -6.44 -9.67
N ASN A 271 -25.52 -5.96 -10.81
CA ASN A 271 -24.57 -6.62 -11.69
C ASN A 271 -23.52 -5.57 -12.02
N LEU A 272 -22.40 -5.61 -11.32
CA LEU A 272 -21.30 -4.70 -11.56
C LEU A 272 -20.68 -5.03 -12.92
N PRO A 273 -20.60 -4.06 -13.87
CA PRO A 273 -19.92 -4.26 -15.13
C PRO A 273 -18.50 -4.79 -14.91
N ARG A 274 -18.02 -5.65 -15.81
CA ARG A 274 -16.68 -6.25 -15.70
C ARG A 274 -15.58 -5.20 -15.54
N ARG A 275 -15.71 -4.07 -16.24
CA ARG A 275 -14.85 -2.89 -16.10
C ARG A 275 -14.80 -2.40 -14.65
N THR A 276 -15.97 -2.15 -14.05
CA THR A 276 -16.09 -1.68 -12.66
C THR A 276 -15.49 -2.67 -11.67
N ARG A 277 -15.73 -3.97 -11.85
CA ARG A 277 -15.11 -5.01 -11.00
C ARG A 277 -13.59 -5.03 -11.12
N LEU A 278 -13.06 -4.81 -12.33
CA LEU A 278 -11.62 -4.68 -12.56
C LEU A 278 -11.04 -3.40 -11.93
N ALA A 279 -11.76 -2.27 -11.98
CA ALA A 279 -11.36 -1.05 -11.29
C ALA A 279 -11.28 -1.27 -9.77
N ILE A 280 -12.26 -1.95 -9.18
CA ILE A 280 -12.21 -2.37 -7.77
C ILE A 280 -10.97 -3.23 -7.52
N ALA A 281 -10.67 -4.21 -8.38
CA ALA A 281 -9.49 -5.06 -8.21
C ALA A 281 -8.17 -4.26 -8.20
N VAL A 282 -8.05 -3.24 -9.07
CA VAL A 282 -6.90 -2.32 -9.09
C VAL A 282 -6.80 -1.51 -7.80
N ILE A 283 -7.93 -0.98 -7.30
CA ILE A 283 -7.96 -0.23 -6.03
C ILE A 283 -7.52 -1.13 -4.88
N LEU A 284 -8.00 -2.38 -4.82
CA LEU A 284 -7.64 -3.32 -3.76
C LEU A 284 -6.16 -3.75 -3.83
N ALA A 285 -5.63 -3.98 -5.02
CA ALA A 285 -4.21 -4.31 -5.20
C ALA A 285 -3.29 -3.17 -4.74
N ASN A 286 -3.63 -1.92 -5.09
CA ASN A 286 -2.93 -0.73 -4.60
C ASN A 286 -3.08 -0.57 -3.08
N SER A 287 -4.29 -0.74 -2.55
CA SER A 287 -4.58 -0.63 -1.12
C SER A 287 -3.80 -1.65 -0.30
N MET A 288 -3.66 -2.88 -0.80
CA MET A 288 -2.81 -3.90 -0.17
C MET A 288 -1.35 -3.44 -0.13
N LEU A 289 -0.77 -2.93 -1.23
CA LEU A 289 0.61 -2.43 -1.20
C LEU A 289 0.80 -1.24 -0.25
N GLN A 290 -0.22 -0.38 -0.13
CA GLN A 290 -0.21 0.79 0.74
C GLN A 290 -0.41 0.47 2.22
N LEU A 291 -1.18 -0.58 2.55
CA LEU A 291 -1.68 -0.84 3.91
C LEU A 291 -1.33 -2.22 4.48
N HIS A 292 -0.69 -3.11 3.70
CA HIS A 292 -0.29 -4.45 4.17
C HIS A 292 0.60 -4.37 5.41
N THR A 293 0.79 -5.50 6.09
CA THR A 293 0.12 -5.72 7.38
C THR A 293 0.10 -4.51 8.30
N GLY A 294 -1.09 -3.97 8.52
CA GLY A 294 -1.30 -2.80 9.36
C GLY A 294 -2.63 -2.88 10.11
N PRO A 295 -2.87 -1.97 11.05
CA PRO A 295 -4.11 -1.98 11.82
C PRO A 295 -5.37 -1.70 10.97
N TRP A 296 -5.19 -1.14 9.78
CA TRP A 296 -6.26 -0.91 8.81
C TRP A 296 -6.57 -2.12 7.93
N LEU A 297 -5.57 -2.94 7.61
CA LEU A 297 -5.72 -4.10 6.72
C LEU A 297 -5.07 -5.33 7.36
N CYS A 298 -5.91 -6.23 7.85
CA CYS A 298 -5.51 -7.46 8.52
C CYS A 298 -4.82 -8.44 7.56
N GLU A 299 -4.05 -9.39 8.12
CA GLU A 299 -3.36 -10.45 7.36
C GLU A 299 -4.34 -11.29 6.51
N THR A 300 -5.53 -11.54 7.04
CA THR A 300 -6.57 -12.39 6.43
C THR A 300 -7.72 -11.58 5.84
N TRP A 301 -7.43 -10.40 5.28
CA TRP A 301 -8.44 -9.54 4.67
C TRP A 301 -9.17 -10.25 3.52
N GLY A 302 -10.44 -9.93 3.32
CA GLY A 302 -11.23 -10.51 2.24
C GLY A 302 -12.44 -9.65 1.84
N LYS A 303 -13.32 -10.24 1.05
CA LYS A 303 -14.52 -9.56 0.50
C LYS A 303 -15.51 -9.07 1.56
N ARG A 304 -15.41 -9.55 2.81
CA ARG A 304 -16.26 -9.10 3.92
C ARG A 304 -15.74 -7.86 4.64
N ASP A 305 -14.49 -7.47 4.38
CA ASP A 305 -13.86 -6.32 5.03
C ASP A 305 -13.99 -5.04 4.18
N ILE A 306 -14.50 -5.19 2.95
CA ILE A 306 -14.58 -4.13 1.94
C ILE A 306 -16.04 -3.74 1.76
N TYR A 307 -16.33 -2.45 1.93
CA TYR A 307 -17.68 -1.91 1.88
C TYR A 307 -17.83 -0.79 0.85
N PHE A 308 -19.06 -0.60 0.38
CA PHE A 308 -19.46 0.41 -0.58
C PHE A 308 -20.74 1.10 -0.13
N LEU A 309 -20.89 2.37 -0.48
CA LEU A 309 -22.13 3.13 -0.26
C LEU A 309 -23.08 2.98 -1.45
N GLN A 310 -24.38 2.88 -1.15
CA GLN A 310 -25.45 2.90 -2.14
C GLN A 310 -26.36 4.11 -1.89
N GLY A 311 -26.56 4.91 -2.93
CA GLY A 311 -27.50 6.03 -2.96
C GLY A 311 -28.96 5.59 -2.94
N ARG A 312 -29.87 6.50 -2.61
CA ARG A 312 -31.34 6.31 -2.69
C ARG A 312 -31.83 6.06 -4.13
N ASP A 313 -31.04 6.48 -5.11
CA ASP A 313 -31.23 6.21 -6.53
C ASP A 313 -30.83 4.77 -6.93
N GLY A 314 -30.29 3.99 -6.00
CA GLY A 314 -29.80 2.64 -6.21
C GLY A 314 -28.42 2.56 -6.87
N ILE A 315 -27.74 3.69 -7.12
CA ILE A 315 -26.37 3.72 -7.63
C ILE A 315 -25.42 3.29 -6.52
N ILE A 316 -24.48 2.40 -6.86
CA ILE A 316 -23.41 1.96 -5.96
C ILE A 316 -22.16 2.79 -6.28
N HIS A 317 -21.60 3.46 -5.28
CA HIS A 317 -20.39 4.28 -5.42
C HIS A 317 -19.14 3.40 -5.37
N THR A 318 -18.86 2.72 -6.48
CA THR A 318 -17.76 1.74 -6.58
C THR A 318 -16.36 2.33 -6.60
N GLU A 319 -16.24 3.63 -6.88
CA GLU A 319 -14.98 4.37 -6.87
C GLU A 319 -14.48 4.66 -5.45
N HIS A 320 -15.33 4.40 -4.44
CA HIS A 320 -15.09 4.76 -3.05
C HIS A 320 -15.24 3.55 -2.11
N PRO A 321 -14.53 2.42 -2.35
CA PRO A 321 -14.50 1.33 -1.38
C PRO A 321 -13.85 1.80 -0.09
N PHE A 322 -14.28 1.27 1.05
CA PHE A 322 -13.70 1.62 2.32
C PHE A 322 -13.58 0.42 3.27
N LEU A 323 -12.61 0.51 4.19
CA LEU A 323 -12.36 -0.46 5.25
C LEU A 323 -12.91 0.07 6.57
N VAL A 324 -13.48 -0.81 7.39
CA VAL A 324 -13.95 -0.46 8.74
C VAL A 324 -12.91 -0.87 9.77
N CYS A 325 -12.40 0.09 10.53
CA CYS A 325 -11.51 -0.16 11.66
C CYS A 325 -12.25 0.15 12.97
N HIS A 326 -12.17 -0.78 13.93
CA HIS A 326 -12.88 -0.69 15.20
C HIS A 326 -11.92 -0.30 16.33
N PHE A 327 -12.30 0.72 17.10
CA PHE A 327 -11.56 1.19 18.26
C PHE A 327 -12.32 0.80 19.52
N ARG A 328 -11.71 -0.03 20.34
CA ARG A 328 -12.24 -0.41 21.65
C ARG A 328 -11.56 0.43 22.73
N SER A 329 -12.36 1.12 23.54
CA SER A 329 -11.87 1.81 24.73
C SER A 329 -11.59 0.75 25.81
N GLY A 330 -10.32 0.33 25.99
CA GLY A 330 -9.97 -0.66 27.01
C GLY A 330 -8.51 -1.14 26.97
N ASN A 331 -7.80 -0.98 28.09
CA ASN A 331 -6.41 -1.35 28.34
C ASN A 331 -6.09 -2.81 27.95
N GLN A 332 -5.46 -3.03 26.79
CA GLN A 332 -4.68 -4.24 26.56
C GLN A 332 -3.20 -3.89 26.61
N ALA A 333 -2.60 -4.15 27.77
CA ALA A 333 -1.16 -4.14 27.94
C ALA A 333 -0.55 -5.26 27.08
N LEU A 334 0.33 -4.87 26.15
CA LEU A 334 1.10 -5.78 25.32
C LEU A 334 2.13 -6.52 26.19
N THR A 335 1.97 -7.84 26.34
CA THR A 335 3.00 -8.71 26.94
C THR A 335 4.12 -8.94 25.93
N THR A 336 5.24 -8.24 26.11
CA THR A 336 6.49 -8.46 25.37
C THR A 336 7.24 -9.67 25.91
N GLY A 337 7.64 -10.61 25.04
CA GLY A 337 8.64 -11.61 25.42
C GLY A 337 8.70 -12.88 24.56
N SER A 338 9.26 -12.79 23.35
CA SER A 338 10.09 -13.81 22.64
C SER A 338 9.92 -13.66 21.12
N GLU A 339 10.55 -12.64 20.54
CA GLU A 339 9.92 -11.88 19.46
C GLU A 339 10.90 -11.49 18.35
N VAL A 340 11.81 -12.37 17.91
CA VAL A 340 12.67 -12.04 16.74
C VAL A 340 12.62 -13.13 15.67
N VAL A 341 12.77 -14.41 16.04
CA VAL A 341 12.68 -15.53 15.08
C VAL A 341 11.22 -15.92 14.79
N ARG A 342 10.30 -15.66 15.73
CA ARG A 342 8.85 -15.82 15.51
C ARG A 342 8.28 -14.71 14.62
N ILE A 343 8.78 -13.48 14.71
CA ILE A 343 8.30 -12.35 13.89
C ILE A 343 8.52 -12.62 12.41
N VAL A 344 9.73 -12.98 11.98
CA VAL A 344 10.06 -13.12 10.55
C VAL A 344 9.22 -14.23 9.90
N ARG A 345 9.03 -15.36 10.58
CA ARG A 345 8.12 -16.44 10.13
C ARG A 345 6.65 -16.06 10.19
N SER A 346 6.27 -15.11 11.06
CA SER A 346 4.90 -14.58 11.09
C SER A 346 4.67 -13.62 9.93
N ALA A 347 5.57 -12.67 9.70
CA ALA A 347 5.48 -11.65 8.65
C ALA A 347 5.52 -12.23 7.23
N SER A 348 6.34 -13.25 6.98
CA SER A 348 6.37 -13.95 5.69
C SER A 348 5.08 -14.75 5.43
N ARG A 349 4.50 -15.38 6.46
CA ARG A 349 3.20 -16.07 6.35
C ARG A 349 2.05 -15.07 6.17
N ALA A 350 2.09 -13.95 6.89
CA ALA A 350 1.16 -12.83 6.78
C ALA A 350 1.13 -12.24 5.37
N SER A 351 2.31 -11.96 4.81
CA SER A 351 2.47 -11.44 3.45
C SER A 351 1.96 -12.42 2.40
N SER A 352 2.27 -13.71 2.55
CA SER A 352 1.79 -14.76 1.65
C SER A 352 0.27 -14.94 1.74
N SER A 353 -0.31 -14.83 2.95
CA SER A 353 -1.77 -14.88 3.16
C SER A 353 -2.49 -13.66 2.57
N SER A 354 -1.90 -12.47 2.72
CA SER A 354 -2.44 -11.24 2.14
C SER A 354 -2.40 -11.27 0.60
N LEU A 355 -1.31 -11.77 0.01
CA LEU A 355 -1.18 -11.98 -1.43
C LEU A 355 -2.12 -13.06 -1.97
N LEU A 356 -2.30 -14.16 -1.23
CA LEU A 356 -3.28 -15.19 -1.58
C LEU A 356 -4.69 -14.60 -1.60
N SER A 357 -5.05 -13.83 -0.57
CA SER A 357 -6.34 -13.14 -0.47
C SER A 357 -6.57 -12.18 -1.64
N LEU A 358 -5.54 -11.41 -2.02
CA LEU A 358 -5.57 -10.57 -3.22
C LEU A 358 -5.84 -11.38 -4.48
N GLY A 359 -5.11 -12.49 -4.67
CA GLY A 359 -5.26 -13.37 -5.84
C GLY A 359 -6.68 -13.95 -5.96
N ILE A 360 -7.26 -14.36 -4.83
CA ILE A 360 -8.65 -14.83 -4.76
C ILE A 360 -9.62 -13.70 -5.13
N LEU A 361 -9.49 -12.52 -4.52
CA LEU A 361 -10.37 -11.39 -4.80
C LEU A 361 -10.33 -10.96 -6.26
N ILE A 362 -9.15 -10.96 -6.90
CA ILE A 362 -9.03 -10.67 -8.33
C ILE A 362 -9.81 -11.70 -9.16
N LEU A 363 -9.72 -13.00 -8.85
CA LEU A 363 -10.50 -14.04 -9.54
C LEU A 363 -12.00 -13.86 -9.31
N GLU A 364 -12.41 -13.62 -8.07
CA GLU A 364 -13.82 -13.42 -7.71
C GLU A 364 -14.42 -12.23 -8.46
N LEU A 365 -13.72 -11.10 -8.48
CA LEU A 365 -14.10 -9.88 -9.21
C LEU A 365 -14.12 -10.10 -10.72
N TRP A 366 -13.16 -10.85 -11.27
CA TRP A 366 -13.11 -11.10 -12.71
C TRP A 366 -14.30 -11.94 -13.18
N PHE A 367 -14.54 -13.08 -12.52
CA PHE A 367 -15.57 -14.05 -12.89
C PHE A 367 -16.95 -13.74 -12.32
N ASN A 368 -17.06 -12.77 -11.39
CA ASN A 368 -18.28 -12.50 -10.62
C ASN A 368 -18.81 -13.73 -9.89
N GLN A 369 -17.91 -14.50 -9.30
CA GLN A 369 -18.26 -15.71 -8.57
C GLN A 369 -17.51 -15.69 -7.26
N LYS A 370 -18.07 -16.37 -6.26
CA LYS A 370 -17.42 -16.53 -4.98
C LYS A 370 -16.54 -17.78 -5.00
N ILE A 371 -15.40 -17.77 -4.32
CA ILE A 371 -14.57 -18.97 -4.21
C ILE A 371 -15.31 -20.13 -3.54
N GLU A 372 -16.22 -19.84 -2.62
CA GLU A 372 -17.07 -20.81 -1.93
C GLU A 372 -18.11 -21.44 -2.88
N SER A 373 -18.45 -20.75 -3.97
CA SER A 373 -19.39 -21.25 -4.98
C SER A 373 -18.76 -22.18 -6.01
N GLN A 374 -17.44 -22.40 -5.96
CA GLN A 374 -16.74 -23.20 -6.94
C GLN A 374 -17.10 -24.70 -6.80
N PRO A 375 -17.56 -25.37 -7.88
CA PRO A 375 -18.11 -26.73 -7.80
C PRO A 375 -17.06 -27.78 -7.41
N PHE A 376 -15.78 -27.46 -7.56
CA PHE A 376 -14.67 -28.34 -7.20
C PHE A 376 -14.10 -28.06 -5.81
N ARG A 377 -14.57 -27.04 -5.07
CA ARG A 377 -14.07 -26.69 -3.73
C ARG A 377 -14.19 -27.84 -2.74
N SER A 378 -15.28 -28.60 -2.79
CA SER A 378 -15.54 -29.74 -1.91
C SER A 378 -14.46 -30.83 -1.97
N ARG A 379 -13.68 -30.89 -3.05
CA ARG A 379 -12.54 -31.83 -3.19
C ARG A 379 -11.34 -31.47 -2.31
N PHE A 380 -11.29 -30.24 -1.81
CA PHE A 380 -10.19 -29.69 -1.03
C PHE A 380 -10.57 -29.40 0.43
N GLN A 381 -11.81 -29.72 0.81
CA GLN A 381 -12.27 -29.65 2.20
C GLN A 381 -11.70 -30.83 3.00
N GLY A 382 -11.67 -30.65 4.32
CA GLY A 382 -11.27 -31.71 5.25
C GLY A 382 -12.25 -32.90 5.22
N PRO A 383 -11.88 -34.02 5.88
CA PRO A 383 -12.74 -35.21 5.99
C PRO A 383 -14.12 -34.93 6.62
N ASP A 384 -14.23 -33.84 7.37
CA ASP A 384 -15.44 -33.33 8.02
C ASP A 384 -16.29 -32.41 7.14
N GLY A 385 -15.88 -32.16 5.88
CA GLY A 385 -16.54 -31.25 4.96
C GLY A 385 -16.33 -29.77 5.30
N ARG A 386 -15.40 -29.45 6.20
CA ARG A 386 -15.06 -28.06 6.55
C ARG A 386 -13.82 -27.59 5.83
N ASP A 387 -13.70 -26.28 5.69
CA ASP A 387 -12.51 -25.66 5.11
C ASP A 387 -11.33 -25.80 6.08
N ASN A 388 -10.16 -26.10 5.52
CA ASN A 388 -8.88 -26.18 6.23
C ASN A 388 -7.92 -25.10 5.70
N GLU A 389 -6.72 -24.99 6.29
CA GLU A 389 -5.72 -23.97 5.95
C GLU A 389 -5.28 -23.96 4.47
N TYR A 390 -5.51 -25.05 3.73
CA TYR A 390 -5.16 -25.17 2.31
C TYR A 390 -6.38 -25.15 1.39
N THR A 391 -7.61 -25.14 1.91
CA THR A 391 -8.81 -25.23 1.07
C THR A 391 -8.91 -24.07 0.11
N ASP A 392 -8.66 -22.84 0.58
CA ASP A 392 -8.68 -21.64 -0.26
C ASP A 392 -7.54 -21.66 -1.28
N PHE A 393 -6.32 -21.99 -0.86
CA PHE A 393 -5.17 -22.09 -1.76
C PHE A 393 -5.41 -23.10 -2.90
N ASN A 394 -5.82 -24.33 -2.56
CA ASN A 394 -6.04 -25.39 -3.54
C ASN A 394 -7.22 -25.07 -4.47
N THR A 395 -8.29 -24.46 -3.94
CA THR A 395 -9.43 -24.03 -4.73
C THR A 395 -9.02 -22.92 -5.69
N ALA A 396 -8.29 -21.90 -5.21
CA ALA A 396 -7.80 -20.79 -6.02
C ALA A 396 -6.83 -21.27 -7.11
N GLN A 397 -5.91 -22.18 -6.78
CA GLN A 397 -5.01 -22.80 -7.75
C GLN A 397 -5.79 -23.48 -8.88
N LYS A 398 -6.73 -24.37 -8.54
CA LYS A 398 -7.50 -25.08 -9.57
C LYS A 398 -8.37 -24.12 -10.39
N TRP A 399 -8.95 -23.12 -9.75
CA TRP A 399 -9.73 -22.11 -10.44
C TRP A 399 -8.88 -21.32 -11.42
N GLN A 400 -7.66 -20.95 -11.01
CA GLN A 400 -6.70 -20.26 -11.84
C GLN A 400 -6.26 -21.08 -13.06
N GLU A 401 -6.08 -22.40 -12.91
CA GLU A 401 -5.76 -23.32 -14.01
C GLU A 401 -6.91 -23.37 -15.04
N GLN A 402 -8.17 -23.39 -14.58
CA GLN A 402 -9.34 -23.35 -15.46
C GLN A 402 -9.53 -21.97 -16.12
N ALA A 403 -9.24 -20.90 -15.37
CA ALA A 403 -9.30 -19.53 -15.84
C ALA A 403 -8.34 -19.24 -17.01
N MET A 404 -7.26 -20.03 -17.17
CA MET A 404 -6.35 -19.91 -18.32
C MET A 404 -7.05 -20.02 -19.67
N GLU A 405 -8.08 -20.85 -19.76
CA GLU A 405 -8.80 -21.10 -21.00
C GLU A 405 -9.75 -19.95 -21.35
N GLU A 406 -10.25 -19.22 -20.35
CA GLU A 406 -11.27 -18.17 -20.50
C GLU A 406 -10.71 -16.74 -20.37
N ALA A 407 -9.59 -16.55 -19.67
CA ALA A 407 -9.01 -15.25 -19.37
C ALA A 407 -7.72 -14.99 -20.17
N SER A 408 -7.47 -13.73 -20.51
CA SER A 408 -6.22 -13.32 -21.14
C SER A 408 -5.03 -13.57 -20.21
N PHE A 409 -3.86 -13.80 -20.81
CA PHE A 409 -2.58 -13.90 -20.10
C PHE A 409 -2.33 -12.73 -19.14
N ASP A 410 -2.85 -11.54 -19.50
CA ASP A 410 -2.77 -10.32 -18.68
C ASP A 410 -3.47 -10.42 -17.31
N LEU A 411 -4.45 -11.31 -17.13
CA LEU A 411 -5.06 -11.59 -15.82
C LEU A 411 -4.40 -12.79 -15.15
N HIS A 412 -4.20 -13.86 -15.93
CA HIS A 412 -3.69 -15.13 -15.44
C HIS A 412 -2.37 -14.97 -14.67
N ASN A 413 -1.44 -14.18 -15.20
CA ASN A 413 -0.13 -13.99 -14.58
C ASN A 413 -0.19 -13.26 -13.24
N PRO A 414 -0.85 -12.08 -13.12
CA PRO A 414 -1.08 -11.44 -11.83
C PRO A 414 -1.68 -12.38 -10.80
N THR A 415 -2.78 -13.07 -11.14
CA THR A 415 -3.45 -13.98 -10.20
C THR A 415 -2.57 -15.16 -9.80
N ARG A 416 -1.81 -15.73 -10.75
CA ARG A 416 -0.86 -16.81 -10.47
C ARG A 416 0.19 -16.37 -9.46
N ARG A 417 0.80 -15.20 -9.70
CA ARG A 417 1.90 -14.72 -8.85
C ARG A 417 1.41 -14.41 -7.44
N CYS A 418 0.23 -13.84 -7.30
CA CYS A 418 -0.43 -13.65 -6.00
C CYS A 418 -0.68 -14.99 -5.27
N ILE A 419 -1.34 -15.95 -5.92
CA ILE A 419 -1.72 -17.24 -5.30
C ILE A 419 -0.50 -18.03 -4.85
N TYR A 420 0.54 -18.11 -5.69
CA TYR A 420 1.76 -18.87 -5.39
C TYR A 420 2.83 -18.06 -4.66
N CYS A 421 2.62 -16.77 -4.39
CA CYS A 421 3.66 -15.84 -3.92
C CYS A 421 4.96 -15.93 -4.78
N ALA A 422 4.79 -16.00 -6.10
CA ALA A 422 5.85 -16.33 -7.06
C ALA A 422 6.44 -15.07 -7.73
N PHE A 423 7.14 -14.26 -6.93
CA PHE A 423 7.73 -12.98 -7.35
C PHE A 423 9.25 -13.01 -7.54
N GLY A 424 9.90 -14.14 -7.24
CA GLY A 424 11.35 -14.28 -7.38
C GLY A 424 12.20 -13.44 -6.42
N ALA A 425 11.56 -12.78 -5.45
CA ALA A 425 12.23 -12.06 -4.37
C ALA A 425 12.82 -13.05 -3.36
N ILE A 426 13.95 -12.65 -2.74
CA ILE A 426 14.62 -13.48 -1.73
C ILE A 426 13.79 -13.53 -0.44
N SER A 427 13.17 -12.41 -0.10
CA SER A 427 12.24 -12.28 1.02
C SER A 427 10.80 -12.40 0.53
N GLN A 428 9.97 -13.14 1.27
CA GLN A 428 8.51 -13.17 1.11
C GLN A 428 7.81 -12.20 2.07
N ASP A 429 8.54 -11.21 2.56
CA ASP A 429 8.01 -10.13 3.37
C ASP A 429 7.71 -8.93 2.47
N LEU A 430 6.46 -8.43 2.49
CA LEU A 430 6.08 -7.25 1.73
C LEU A 430 6.73 -5.96 2.27
N GLU A 431 7.40 -6.01 3.42
CA GLU A 431 8.34 -4.97 3.86
C GLU A 431 9.58 -4.84 2.99
N ASP A 432 9.94 -5.92 2.29
CA ASP A 432 11.06 -5.92 1.38
C ASP A 432 10.72 -5.14 0.10
N ASP A 433 11.54 -4.11 -0.19
CA ASP A 433 11.38 -3.27 -1.38
C ASP A 433 11.46 -4.07 -2.69
N GLU A 434 12.19 -5.19 -2.73
CA GLU A 434 12.25 -6.08 -3.89
C GLU A 434 10.89 -6.74 -4.14
N LEU A 435 10.32 -7.37 -3.11
CA LEU A 435 9.01 -8.01 -3.25
C LEU A 435 7.93 -6.98 -3.57
N ARG A 436 7.90 -5.84 -2.86
CA ARG A 436 6.90 -4.79 -3.06
C ARG A 436 6.91 -4.24 -4.49
N ARG A 437 8.10 -3.99 -5.03
CA ARG A 437 8.26 -3.54 -6.42
C ARG A 437 7.85 -4.62 -7.41
N ALA A 438 8.23 -5.88 -7.16
CA ALA A 438 7.83 -7.00 -7.99
C ALA A 438 6.30 -7.11 -8.04
N VAL A 439 5.62 -7.09 -6.89
CA VAL A 439 4.15 -7.12 -6.80
C VAL A 439 3.53 -5.95 -7.56
N TYR A 440 4.03 -4.72 -7.39
CA TYR A 440 3.51 -3.59 -8.16
C TYR A 440 3.67 -3.79 -9.68
N SER A 441 4.88 -4.13 -10.14
CA SER A 441 5.18 -4.27 -11.56
C SER A 441 4.52 -5.48 -12.23
N GLU A 442 4.29 -6.57 -11.50
CA GLU A 442 3.81 -7.83 -12.04
C GLU A 442 2.34 -8.11 -11.73
N VAL A 443 1.69 -7.31 -10.86
CA VAL A 443 0.26 -7.42 -10.51
C VAL A 443 -0.47 -6.12 -10.80
N VAL A 444 -0.09 -5.01 -10.17
CA VAL A 444 -0.82 -3.74 -10.27
C VAL A 444 -0.75 -3.17 -11.69
N GLN A 445 0.45 -3.00 -12.25
CA GLN A 445 0.61 -2.43 -13.59
C GLN A 445 -0.10 -3.26 -14.69
N PRO A 446 -0.04 -4.60 -14.71
CA PRO A 446 -0.83 -5.39 -15.65
C PRO A 446 -2.34 -5.21 -15.49
N LEU A 447 -2.86 -5.13 -14.25
CA LEU A 447 -4.28 -4.89 -14.01
C LEU A 447 -4.71 -3.49 -14.46
N GLU A 448 -3.89 -2.46 -14.23
CA GLU A 448 -4.11 -1.10 -14.71
C GLU A 448 -4.12 -1.04 -16.25
N LYS A 449 -3.15 -1.69 -16.91
CA LYS A 449 -3.12 -1.81 -18.37
C LYS A 449 -4.34 -2.53 -18.90
N LEU A 450 -4.78 -3.60 -18.22
CA LEU A 450 -5.97 -4.34 -18.60
C LEU A 450 -7.22 -3.47 -18.46
N LEU A 451 -7.31 -2.64 -17.42
CA LEU A 451 -8.38 -1.67 -17.22
C LEU A 451 -8.40 -0.61 -18.32
N GLY A 452 -7.24 -0.04 -18.67
CA GLY A 452 -7.12 0.95 -19.75
C GLY A 452 -7.58 0.43 -21.12
N ARG A 453 -7.45 -0.88 -21.39
CA ARG A 453 -8.01 -1.48 -22.63
C ARG A 453 -9.54 -1.46 -22.67
N PHE A 454 -10.22 -1.37 -21.53
CA PHE A 454 -11.67 -1.16 -21.47
C PHE A 454 -12.05 0.30 -21.72
N ASP A 455 -11.21 1.27 -21.37
CA ASP A 455 -11.42 2.70 -21.66
C ASP A 455 -11.37 3.00 -23.16
N ILE A 456 -10.38 2.43 -23.84
CA ILE A 456 -10.13 2.69 -25.27
C ILE A 456 -11.26 2.15 -26.16
N LYS A 457 -12.00 1.13 -25.71
CA LYS A 457 -13.11 0.52 -26.48
C LYS A 457 -14.44 1.26 -26.34
N THR A 458 -14.53 2.27 -25.48
CA THR A 458 -15.75 3.06 -25.24
C THR A 458 -15.70 4.48 -25.80
N SER A 459 -14.61 4.85 -26.48
CA SER A 459 -14.49 6.05 -27.33
C SER A 459 -14.59 5.64 -28.79
#